data_AF-A0A531JDU6-F1
#
_entry.id   AF-A0A531JDU6-F1
#
_cell.length_a   1.000
_cell.length_b   1.000
_cell.length_c   1.000
_cell.angle_alpha   90.00
_cell.angle_beta   90.00
_cell.angle_gamma   90.00
#
_symmetry.space_group_name_H-M   'P 1'
#
loop_
_entity.id
_entity.type
_entity.pdbx_description
1 polymer ?
#
loop_
_entity_poly.entity_id
_entity_poly.type
_entity_poly.pdbx_seq_one_letter_code
_entity_poly.pdbx_strand_id
1 'polypeptide(L)' 'HVPAARIVDAKARWIGHKLHADIAIAVEESLPVCEAKKITAALEHELFEHMPALAAANIRLASADADHRHEHAHGEHDSH' A
#
# COMPACT_ATOMS: atom_id res chain seq x y z
N HIS A 1 14.79 -2.84 -2.47
CA HIS A 1 14.03 -2.61 -3.72
C HIS A 1 13.46 -3.94 -4.15
N VAL A 2 12.14 -4.14 -4.02
CA VAL A 2 11.48 -5.39 -4.41
C VAL A 2 10.89 -5.16 -5.80
N PRO A 3 11.42 -5.78 -6.86
CA PRO A 3 11.11 -5.40 -8.24
C PRO A 3 9.65 -5.67 -8.65
N ALA A 4 8.88 -6.40 -7.85
CA ALA A 4 7.50 -6.78 -8.14
C ALA A 4 6.43 -6.03 -7.31
N ALA A 5 6.82 -5.15 -6.39
CA ALA A 5 5.88 -4.45 -5.50
C ALA A 5 6.22 -2.96 -5.37
N ARG A 6 5.26 -2.10 -5.70
CA ARG A 6 5.33 -0.65 -5.53
C ARG A 6 4.48 -0.24 -4.33
N ILE A 7 5.04 0.53 -3.40
CA ILE A 7 4.24 1.11 -2.32
C ILE A 7 3.36 2.20 -2.91
N VAL A 8 2.03 2.07 -2.76
CA VAL A 8 1.06 3.08 -3.23
C VAL A 8 0.67 4.04 -2.12
N ASP A 9 0.56 3.55 -0.89
CA ASP A 9 0.21 4.37 0.27
C ASP A 9 0.82 3.74 1.53
N ALA A 10 1.34 4.56 2.43
CA ALA A 10 1.84 4.11 3.71
C ALA A 10 1.40 5.10 4.79
N LYS A 11 0.64 4.60 5.75
CA LYS A 11 0.10 5.36 6.86
C LYS A 11 0.50 4.71 8.16
N ALA A 12 0.82 5.55 9.14
CA ALA A 12 1.10 5.09 10.48
C ALA A 12 0.24 5.88 11.46
N ARG A 13 -0.41 5.18 12.39
CA ARG A 13 -1.24 5.76 13.44
C ARG A 13 -0.83 5.23 14.80
N TRP A 14 -0.71 6.11 15.78
CA TRP A 14 -0.57 5.69 17.17
C TRP A 14 -1.96 5.41 17.75
N ILE A 15 -2.13 4.22 18.34
CA ILE A 15 -3.35 3.83 19.06
C ILE A 15 -2.92 3.57 20.51
N GLY A 16 -3.20 4.53 21.39
CA GLY A 16 -2.67 4.54 22.75
C GLY A 16 -1.15 4.66 22.74
N HIS A 17 -0.46 3.64 23.26
CA HIS A 17 1.02 3.57 23.26
C HIS A 17 1.60 2.62 22.21
N LYS A 18 0.80 2.18 21.24
CA LYS A 18 1.26 1.26 20.21
C LYS A 18 1.12 1.85 18.81
N LEU A 19 2.12 1.62 17.99
CA LEU A 19 2.13 2.04 16.59
C LEU A 19 1.36 1.01 15.76
N HIS A 20 0.48 1.49 14.89
CA HIS A 20 -0.16 0.69 13.86
C HIS A 20 0.26 1.21 12.49
N ALA A 21 0.85 0.36 11.68
CA ALA A 21 1.21 0.66 10.30
C ALA A 21 0.13 0.08 9.36
N ASP A 22 -0.29 0.86 8.37
CA ASP A 22 -1.19 0.47 7.31
C ASP A 22 -0.51 0.81 5.99
N ILE A 23 -0.18 -0.22 5.20
CA ILE A 23 0.64 -0.09 4.01
C ILE A 23 -0.13 -0.72 2.86
N ALA A 24 -0.37 0.04 1.81
CA ALA A 24 -0.90 -0.47 0.56
C ALA A 24 0.24 -0.61 -0.45
N ILE A 25 0.34 -1.80 -1.04
CA ILE A 25 1.31 -2.11 -2.08
C ILE A 25 0.57 -2.53 -3.35
N ALA A 26 0.96 -1.96 -4.49
CA ALA A 26 0.58 -2.45 -5.80
C ALA A 26 1.53 -3.55 -6.25
N VAL A 27 0.96 -4.68 -6.66
CA VAL A 27 1.68 -5.78 -7.29
C VAL A 27 1.22 -5.92 -8.74
N GLU A 28 2.08 -6.45 -9.58
CA GLU A 28 1.75 -6.77 -10.98
C GLU A 28 0.68 -7.86 -11.04
N GLU A 29 -0.26 -7.77 -11.98
CA GLU A 29 -1.43 -8.69 -12.03
C GLU A 29 -1.03 -10.15 -12.35
N SER A 30 0.07 -10.35 -13.08
CA SER A 30 0.61 -11.68 -13.35
C SER A 30 1.38 -12.26 -12.16
N LEU A 31 1.54 -11.51 -11.06
CA LEU A 31 2.21 -12.00 -9.85
C LEU A 31 1.27 -12.96 -9.08
N PRO A 32 1.70 -14.20 -8.80
CA PRO A 32 0.88 -15.11 -8.03
C PRO A 32 0.70 -14.61 -6.60
N VAL A 33 -0.53 -14.72 -6.09
CA VAL A 33 -0.90 -14.33 -4.72
C VAL A 33 0.01 -14.97 -3.66
N CYS A 34 0.53 -16.17 -3.92
CA CYS A 34 1.47 -16.84 -3.04
C CYS A 34 2.79 -16.05 -2.88
N GLU A 35 3.28 -15.45 -3.95
CA GLU A 35 4.47 -14.59 -3.96
C GLU A 35 4.19 -13.26 -3.27
N ALA A 36 3.04 -12.65 -3.58
CA ALA A 36 2.59 -11.43 -2.91
C ALA A 36 2.50 -11.61 -1.39
N LYS A 37 1.98 -12.75 -0.92
CA LYS A 37 1.93 -13.09 0.51
C LYS A 37 3.32 -13.25 1.13
N LYS A 38 4.30 -13.81 0.41
CA LYS A 38 5.69 -13.89 0.89
C LYS A 38 6.30 -12.51 1.08
N ILE A 39 6.05 -11.60 0.13
CA ILE A 39 6.50 -10.20 0.21
C ILE A 39 5.87 -9.51 1.41
N THR A 40 4.55 -9.67 1.59
CA THR A 40 3.82 -9.13 2.74
C THR A 40 4.38 -9.64 4.08
N ALA A 41 4.62 -10.95 4.20
CA ALA A 41 5.16 -11.54 5.43
C ALA A 41 6.59 -11.06 5.73
N ALA A 42 7.44 -10.94 4.70
CA ALA A 42 8.78 -10.39 4.86
C ALA A 42 8.74 -8.92 5.31
N LEU A 43 7.87 -8.10 4.70
CA LEU A 43 7.71 -6.70 5.08
C LEU A 43 7.20 -6.55 6.51
N GLU A 44 6.22 -7.37 6.92
CA GLU A 44 5.74 -7.41 8.29
C GLU A 44 6.86 -7.74 9.27
N HIS A 45 7.65 -8.79 9.00
CA HIS A 45 8.75 -9.19 9.86
C HIS A 45 9.79 -8.08 10.05
N GLU A 46 10.23 -7.46 8.96
CA GLU A 46 11.18 -6.34 8.99
C GLU A 46 10.60 -5.15 9.79
N LEU A 47 9.31 -4.84 9.62
CA LEU A 47 8.65 -3.77 10.38
C LEU A 47 8.64 -4.05 11.88
N PHE A 48 8.38 -5.29 12.29
CA PHE A 48 8.42 -5.69 13.70
C PHE A 48 9.84 -5.72 14.27
N GLU A 49 10.84 -6.16 13.49
CA GLU A 49 12.26 -6.14 13.88
C GLU A 49 12.77 -4.69 14.08
N HIS A 50 12.43 -3.79 13.16
CA HIS A 50 12.91 -2.41 13.20
C HIS A 50 12.12 -1.50 14.15
N MET A 51 10.87 -1.85 14.48
CA MET A 51 10.00 -1.01 15.31
C MET A 51 9.39 -1.80 16.48
N PRO A 52 10.10 -1.90 17.61
CA PRO A 52 9.62 -2.66 18.78
C PRO A 52 8.33 -2.09 19.42
N ALA A 53 7.93 -0.88 19.07
CA ALA A 53 6.65 -0.26 19.50
C ALA A 53 5.46 -0.58 18.56
N LEU A 54 5.69 -1.32 17.47
CA LEU A 54 4.66 -1.71 16.51
C LEU A 54 3.75 -2.79 17.12
N ALA A 55 2.46 -2.50 17.17
CA ALA A 55 1.44 -3.48 17.55
C ALA A 55 0.94 -4.31 16.37
N ALA A 56 0.80 -3.67 15.21
CA ALA A 56 0.24 -4.30 14.04
C ALA A 56 0.71 -3.60 12.76
N ALA A 57 1.03 -4.40 11.74
CA ALA A 57 1.18 -3.95 10.37
C ALA A 57 0.02 -4.53 9.54
N ASN A 58 -0.78 -3.68 8.90
CA ASN A 58 -1.80 -4.10 7.95
C ASN A 58 -1.27 -3.83 6.55
N ILE A 59 -1.01 -4.88 5.79
CA ILE A 59 -0.48 -4.75 4.43
C ILE A 59 -1.57 -5.17 3.45
N ARG A 60 -2.06 -4.21 2.66
CA ARG A 60 -3.10 -4.42 1.65
C ARG A 60 -2.48 -4.48 0.26
N LEU A 61 -2.96 -5.43 -0.54
CA LEU A 61 -2.65 -5.48 -1.98
C LEU A 61 -3.66 -4.58 -2.70
N ALA A 62 -3.16 -3.59 -3.43
CA ALA A 62 -3.93 -2.75 -4.34
C ALA A 62 -3.63 -3.20 -5.78
N SER A 63 -4.62 -3.10 -6.69
CA SER A 63 -4.30 -3.19 -8.12
C SER A 63 -3.53 -1.95 -8.54
N ALA A 64 -2.58 -2.11 -9.46
CA ALA A 64 -1.83 -1.00 -10.05
C ALA A 64 -2.75 0.06 -10.71
N ASP A 65 -3.97 -0.33 -11.09
CA ASP A 65 -4.99 0.56 -11.67
C ASP A 65 -5.67 1.50 -10.64
N ALA A 66 -5.45 1.29 -9.33
CA ALA A 66 -6.04 2.13 -8.29
C ALA A 66 -5.48 3.58 -8.28
N ASP A 67 -4.39 3.84 -9.01
CA ASP A 67 -3.79 5.16 -9.22
C ASP A 67 -4.42 5.95 -10.38
N HIS A 68 -5.45 5.42 -11.07
CA HIS A 68 -6.14 6.16 -12.14
C HIS A 68 -7.38 6.94 -11.67
N ARG A 69 -7.47 7.31 -10.38
CA ARG A 69 -8.58 8.17 -9.94
C ARG A 69 -8.27 9.65 -10.15
N HIS A 70 -8.81 10.13 -11.27
CA HIS A 70 -9.28 11.50 -11.59
C HIS A 70 -8.32 12.44 -12.32
N GLU A 71 -8.03 12.12 -13.58
CA GLU A 71 -7.81 13.14 -14.62
C GLU A 71 -8.80 12.93 -15.79
N HIS A 72 -10.10 12.99 -15.50
CA HIS A 72 -11.07 13.35 -16.54
C HIS A 72 -11.29 14.86 -16.47
N ALA A 73 -10.36 15.58 -17.10
CA ALA A 73 -10.53 16.96 -17.49
C ALA A 73 -11.53 17.08 -18.66
N HIS A 74 -12.11 18.28 -18.77
CA HIS A 74 -12.82 18.88 -19.90
C HIS A 74 -14.31 18.53 -20.12
N GLY A 75 -15.15 19.41 -19.57
CA GLY A 75 -16.48 19.74 -20.09
C GLY A 75 -16.67 21.24 -20.02
N GLU A 76 -15.85 21.98 -20.78
CA GLU A 76 -16.06 23.41 -21.05
C GLU A 76 -17.33 23.55 -21.89
N HIS A 77 -18.40 24.10 -21.31
CA HIS A 77 -19.60 24.48 -22.05
C HIS A 77 -19.69 26.01 -22.02
N ASP A 78 -19.17 26.60 -23.10
CA ASP A 78 -19.39 27.97 -23.49
C ASP A 78 -20.90 28.24 -23.62
N SER A 79 -21.40 29.22 -22.87
CA SER A 79 -22.71 29.83 -23.12
C SER A 79 -22.84 31.16 -22.37
N HIS A 80 -22.40 32.26 -22.99
CA HIS A 80 -23.18 33.49 -23.14
C HIS A 80 -22.53 34.46 -24.14
#